data_AF-A0A4Q9KBY8-F1
#
_entry.id   AF-A0A4Q9KBY8-F1
#
_cell.length_a   1.000
_cell.length_b   1.000
_cell.length_c   1.000
_cell.angle_alpha   90.00
_cell.angle_beta   90.00
_cell.angle_gamma   90.00
#
_symmetry.space_group_name_H-M   'P 1'
#
loop_
_entity.id
_entity.type
_entity.pdbx_description
1 polymer ?
#
loop_
_entity_poly.entity_id
_entity_poly.type
_entity_poly.pdbx_seq_one_letter_code
_entity_poly.pdbx_strand_id
1 'polypeptide(L)'
;MAITRLQPLLSHTVFRWASGLSALVALALGVLGSLMGGNPDLRPVHAILAMVFLGTSLVSALSGMRYGKQANNRSVAPIGFGVLAVGAVQYALGELAVTWPHMLLGLLVILGAGILFVRSLQQPVVVTAAGQDAGDPDAR
;
A
#
# COMPACT_ATOMS: atom_id res chain seq x y z
N MET A 1 14.42 -29.56 -8.42
CA MET A 1 14.11 -28.11 -8.50
C MET A 1 14.20 -27.54 -7.08
N ALA A 2 15.26 -26.82 -6.74
CA ALA A 2 15.44 -26.30 -5.39
C ALA A 2 14.64 -24.99 -5.25
N ILE A 3 13.54 -25.02 -4.49
CA ILE A 3 12.81 -23.82 -4.10
C ILE A 3 13.58 -23.17 -2.95
N THR A 4 14.60 -22.38 -3.26
CA THR A 4 15.27 -21.55 -2.26
C THR A 4 14.30 -20.42 -1.91
N ARG A 5 13.63 -20.52 -0.76
CA ARG A 5 12.90 -19.38 -0.18
C ARG A 5 13.93 -18.31 0.19
N LEU A 6 14.19 -17.39 -0.73
CA LEU A 6 14.95 -16.18 -0.43
C LEU A 6 14.27 -15.46 0.73
N GLN A 7 15.04 -15.10 1.76
CA GLN A 7 14.56 -14.23 2.84
C GLN A 7 13.84 -13.02 2.23
N PRO A 8 12.69 -12.60 2.80
CA PRO A 8 11.93 -11.49 2.24
C PRO A 8 12.82 -10.26 2.21
N LEU A 9 12.97 -9.67 1.03
CA LEU A 9 13.71 -8.42 0.84
C LEU A 9 13.22 -7.38 1.85
N LEU A 10 14.11 -6.56 2.39
CA LEU A 10 13.73 -5.49 3.32
C LEU A 10 12.60 -4.61 2.74
N SER A 11 12.64 -4.34 1.43
CA SER A 11 11.59 -3.64 0.68
C SER A 11 10.23 -4.33 0.75
N HIS A 12 10.19 -5.67 0.67
CA HIS A 12 8.96 -6.46 0.79
C HIS A 12 8.42 -6.41 2.22
N THR A 13 9.29 -6.56 3.22
CA THR A 13 8.90 -6.49 4.63
C THR A 13 8.34 -5.11 4.98
N VAL A 14 9.02 -4.04 4.58
CA VAL A 14 8.57 -2.66 4.79
C VAL A 14 7.27 -2.40 4.02
N PHE A 15 7.17 -2.83 2.77
CA PHE A 15 5.94 -2.69 1.98
C PHE A 15 4.75 -3.38 2.65
N ARG A 16 4.95 -4.60 3.16
CA ARG A 16 3.90 -5.36 3.84
C ARG A 16 3.41 -4.66 5.11
N TRP A 17 4.33 -4.18 5.95
CA TRP A 17 3.96 -3.46 7.17
C TRP A 17 3.31 -2.11 6.87
N ALA A 18 3.87 -1.33 5.95
CA ALA A 18 3.36 -0.01 5.59
C ALA A 18 1.96 -0.10 4.94
N SER A 19 1.76 -1.03 4.00
CA SER A 19 0.45 -1.26 3.37
C SER A 19 -0.57 -1.79 4.36
N GLY A 20 -0.18 -2.69 5.26
CA GLY A 20 -1.06 -3.21 6.31
C GLY A 20 -1.50 -2.13 7.29
N LEU A 21 -0.56 -1.32 7.78
CA LEU A 21 -0.87 -0.20 8.66
C LEU A 21 -1.75 0.84 7.95
N SER A 22 -1.44 1.18 6.70
CA SER A 22 -2.24 2.10 5.90
C SER A 22 -3.68 1.60 5.70
N ALA A 23 -3.87 0.31 5.43
CA ALA A 23 -5.19 -0.29 5.30
C ALA A 23 -5.98 -0.29 6.62
N LEU A 24 -5.33 -0.60 7.75
CA LEU A 24 -5.96 -0.54 9.07
C LEU A 24 -6.38 0.88 9.43
N VAL A 25 -5.52 1.86 9.18
CA VAL A 25 -5.81 3.28 9.42
C VAL A 25 -6.96 3.76 8.53
N ALA A 26 -6.97 3.39 7.25
CA ALA A 26 -8.08 3.72 6.34
C ALA A 26 -9.42 3.16 6.82
N LEU A 27 -9.43 1.90 7.27
CA LEU A 27 -10.62 1.28 7.85
C LEU A 27 -11.08 2.01 9.11
N ALA A 28 -10.14 2.33 10.01
CA ALA A 28 -10.44 3.09 11.22
C ALA A 28 -11.00 4.48 10.92
N LEU A 29 -10.49 5.17 9.90
CA LEU A 29 -11.05 6.45 9.42
C LEU A 29 -12.48 6.29 8.90
N GLY A 30 -12.77 5.23 8.14
CA GLY A 30 -14.13 4.93 7.67
C GLY A 30 -15.11 4.71 8.83
N VAL A 31 -14.71 3.92 9.82
CA VAL A 31 -15.51 3.70 11.03
C VAL A 31 -15.71 5.01 11.79
N LEU A 32 -14.63 5.74 12.07
CA LEU A 32 -14.69 6.98 12.83
C LEU A 32 -15.54 8.04 12.12
N GLY A 33 -15.42 8.14 10.80
CA GLY A 33 -16.24 9.02 9.97
C GLY A 33 -17.74 8.69 10.04
N SER A 34 -18.10 7.40 10.12
CA SER A 34 -19.50 6.98 10.29
C SER A 34 -20.07 7.35 11.67
N LEU A 35 -19.22 7.39 12.71
CA LEU A 35 -19.62 7.70 14.08
C LEU A 35 -19.72 9.21 14.36
N MET A 36 -19.02 10.03 13.58
CA MET A 36 -18.96 11.48 13.77
C MET A 36 -20.31 12.20 13.66
N GLY A 37 -21.31 11.61 12.97
CA GLY A 37 -22.66 12.16 12.93
C GLY A 37 -23.34 12.23 14.31
N GLY A 38 -22.98 11.32 15.22
CA GLY A 38 -23.50 11.28 16.60
C GLY A 38 -22.54 11.82 17.66
N ASN A 39 -21.27 12.05 17.32
CA ASN A 39 -20.26 12.55 18.24
C ASN A 39 -19.23 13.45 17.52
N PRO A 40 -19.46 14.77 17.47
CA PRO A 40 -18.60 15.71 16.76
C PRO A 40 -17.21 15.89 17.40
N ASP A 41 -17.03 15.51 18.68
CA ASP A 41 -15.76 15.61 19.40
C ASP A 41 -14.69 14.66 18.83
N LEU A 42 -15.09 13.72 17.97
CA LEU A 42 -14.18 12.83 17.25
C LEU A 42 -13.45 13.49 16.07
N ARG A 43 -13.85 14.71 15.67
CA ARG A 43 -13.25 15.45 14.54
C ARG A 43 -11.72 15.60 14.64
N PRO A 44 -11.13 16.03 15.77
CA PRO A 44 -9.68 16.18 15.87
C PRO A 44 -8.96 14.83 15.72
N VAL A 45 -9.51 13.77 16.32
CA VAL A 45 -8.97 12.41 16.20
C VAL A 45 -8.99 11.94 14.76
N HIS A 46 -10.09 12.19 14.04
CA HIS A 46 -10.22 11.86 12.62
C HIS A 46 -9.18 12.59 11.76
N ALA A 47 -8.98 13.89 12.00
CA ALA A 47 -7.98 14.68 11.26
C ALA A 47 -6.54 14.19 11.50
N ILE A 48 -6.18 13.91 12.76
CA ILE A 48 -4.85 13.36 13.10
C ILE A 48 -4.64 12.01 12.42
N LEU A 49 -5.64 11.14 12.49
CA LEU A 49 -5.56 9.82 11.87
C LEU A 49 -5.47 9.90 10.34
N ALA A 50 -6.09 10.91 9.72
CA ALA A 50 -5.97 11.19 8.30
C ALA A 50 -4.54 11.61 7.90
N MET A 51 -3.85 12.40 8.73
CA MET A 51 -2.43 12.70 8.51
C MET A 51 -1.55 11.45 8.64
N VAL A 52 -1.83 10.58 9.61
CA VAL A 52 -1.14 9.28 9.76
C VAL A 52 -1.37 8.40 8.53
N PHE A 53 -2.59 8.40 7.97
CA PHE A 53 -2.90 7.70 6.74
C PHE A 53 -2.05 8.21 5.56
N LEU A 54 -1.91 9.52 5.38
CA LEU A 54 -1.08 10.10 4.33
C LEU A 54 0.40 9.70 4.48
N GLY A 55 0.95 9.74 5.69
CA GLY A 55 2.31 9.30 5.96
C GLY A 55 2.53 7.82 5.64
N THR A 56 1.65 6.96 6.14
CA THR A 56 1.75 5.50 5.95
C THR A 56 1.52 5.08 4.50
N SER A 57 0.58 5.72 3.79
CA SER A 57 0.33 5.48 2.37
C SER A 57 1.51 5.93 1.49
N LEU A 58 2.18 7.04 1.81
CA LEU A 58 3.42 7.44 1.13
C LEU A 58 4.52 6.40 1.31
N VAL A 59 4.78 5.96 2.55
CA VAL A 59 5.77 4.91 2.82
C VAL A 59 5.40 3.62 2.08
N SER A 60 4.12 3.26 2.05
CA SER A 60 3.62 2.10 1.31
C SER A 60 3.83 2.23 -0.21
N ALA A 61 3.59 3.41 -0.79
CA ALA A 61 3.79 3.65 -2.22
C ALA A 61 5.27 3.56 -2.61
N LEU A 62 6.16 4.18 -1.84
CA LEU A 62 7.61 4.16 -2.09
C LEU A 62 8.21 2.77 -1.94
N SER A 63 7.87 2.06 -0.87
CA SER A 63 8.31 0.67 -0.65
C SER A 63 7.72 -0.29 -1.68
N GLY A 64 6.43 -0.12 -2.01
CA GLY A 64 5.75 -0.89 -3.06
C GLY A 64 6.35 -0.68 -4.44
N MET A 65 6.80 0.53 -4.79
CA MET A 65 7.52 0.80 -6.03
C MET A 65 8.87 0.06 -6.07
N ARG A 66 9.65 0.10 -4.99
CA ARG A 66 10.93 -0.62 -4.92
C ARG A 66 10.72 -2.13 -5.02
N TYR A 67 9.76 -2.65 -4.26
CA TYR A 67 9.39 -4.07 -4.31
C TYR A 67 8.87 -4.47 -5.70
N GLY A 68 7.99 -3.68 -6.31
CA GLY A 68 7.44 -3.96 -7.64
C GLY A 68 8.51 -4.03 -8.74
N LYS A 69 9.55 -3.19 -8.66
CA LYS A 69 10.71 -3.29 -9.56
C LYS A 69 11.47 -4.61 -9.37
N GLN A 70 11.71 -5.02 -8.12
CA GLN A 70 12.44 -6.24 -7.80
C GLN A 70 11.66 -7.52 -8.13
N ALA A 71 10.34 -7.50 -7.95
CA ALA A 71 9.45 -8.63 -8.21
C ALA A 71 8.88 -8.65 -9.64
N ASN A 72 9.35 -7.76 -10.53
CA ASN A 72 8.81 -7.54 -11.88
C ASN A 72 7.27 -7.35 -11.90
N ASN A 73 6.71 -6.74 -10.85
CA ASN A 73 5.30 -6.46 -10.71
C ASN A 73 5.04 -4.96 -10.86
N ARG A 74 4.73 -4.55 -12.09
CA ARG A 74 4.53 -3.14 -12.45
C ARG A 74 3.23 -2.54 -11.93
N SER A 75 2.27 -3.35 -11.47
CA SER A 75 0.97 -2.82 -11.02
C SER A 75 1.01 -2.24 -9.60
N VAL A 76 2.00 -2.58 -8.78
CA VAL A 76 2.05 -2.14 -7.37
C VAL A 76 2.27 -0.62 -7.26
N ALA A 77 3.18 -0.07 -8.05
CA ALA A 77 3.50 1.36 -8.02
C ALA A 77 2.30 2.26 -8.38
N PRO A 78 1.60 2.08 -9.52
CA PRO A 78 0.47 2.94 -9.86
C PRO A 78 -0.68 2.83 -8.86
N ILE A 79 -0.95 1.64 -8.30
CA ILE A 79 -1.97 1.48 -7.24
C ILE A 79 -1.54 2.24 -5.98
N GLY A 80 -0.29 2.09 -5.54
CA GLY A 80 0.22 2.75 -4.34
C GLY A 80 0.17 4.28 -4.43
N PHE A 81 0.67 4.85 -5.53
CA PHE A 81 0.60 6.30 -5.75
C PHE A 81 -0.84 6.79 -6.01
N GLY A 82 -1.69 5.97 -6.62
CA GLY A 82 -3.11 6.27 -6.77
C GLY A 82 -3.82 6.38 -5.43
N VAL A 83 -3.59 5.45 -4.51
CA VAL A 83 -4.14 5.50 -3.13
C VAL A 83 -3.65 6.75 -2.40
N LEU A 84 -2.36 7.09 -2.50
CA LEU A 84 -1.83 8.31 -1.91
C LEU A 84 -2.49 9.58 -2.49
N ALA A 85 -2.60 9.67 -3.82
CA ALA A 85 -3.17 10.83 -4.49
C ALA A 85 -4.66 11.01 -4.13
N VAL A 86 -5.45 9.93 -4.20
CA VAL A 86 -6.86 9.96 -3.78
C VAL A 86 -6.98 10.26 -2.29
N GLY A 87 -6.06 9.74 -1.46
CA GLY A 87 -5.94 10.06 -0.03
C GLY A 87 -5.71 11.54 0.25
N ALA A 88 -4.84 12.19 -0.51
CA ALA A 88 -4.56 13.62 -0.39
C ALA A 88 -5.78 14.46 -0.80
N VAL A 89 -6.46 14.08 -1.90
CA VAL A 89 -7.74 14.69 -2.30
C VAL A 89 -8.78 14.49 -1.20
N GLN A 90 -8.83 13.30 -0.60
CA GLN A 90 -9.71 12.97 0.51
C GLN A 90 -9.55 13.91 1.70
N TYR A 91 -8.30 14.08 2.13
CA TYR A 91 -7.93 15.00 3.20
C TYR A 91 -8.36 16.43 2.87
N ALA A 92 -8.06 16.92 1.67
CA ALA A 92 -8.45 18.26 1.23
C ALA A 92 -9.96 18.47 1.23
N LEU A 93 -10.74 17.48 0.75
CA LEU A 93 -12.21 17.55 0.78
C LEU A 93 -12.76 17.59 2.20
N GLY A 94 -12.11 16.88 3.15
CA GLY A 94 -12.45 16.92 4.56
C GLY A 94 -12.26 18.32 5.16
N GLU A 95 -11.12 18.95 4.90
CA GLU A 95 -10.81 20.32 5.34
C GLU A 95 -11.76 21.36 4.72
N LEU A 96 -12.18 21.14 3.47
CA LEU A 96 -13.14 22.01 2.78
C LEU A 96 -14.61 21.71 3.14
N ALA A 97 -14.86 20.76 4.04
CA ALA A 97 -16.20 20.31 4.45
C ALA A 97 -17.09 19.81 3.29
N VAL A 98 -16.49 19.28 2.22
CA VAL A 98 -17.21 18.76 1.04
C VAL A 98 -17.65 17.32 1.28
N THR A 99 -18.84 17.14 1.87
CA THR A 99 -19.22 15.86 2.50
C THR A 99 -19.45 14.69 1.55
N TRP A 100 -20.29 14.85 0.52
CA TRP A 100 -20.72 13.72 -0.32
C TRP A 100 -19.57 13.10 -1.14
N PRO A 101 -18.77 13.91 -1.88
CA PRO A 101 -17.57 13.40 -2.53
C PRO A 101 -16.55 12.85 -1.54
N HIS A 102 -16.44 13.43 -0.33
CA HIS A 102 -15.55 12.94 0.71
C HIS A 102 -15.94 11.51 1.15
N MET A 103 -17.22 11.23 1.35
CA MET A 103 -17.66 9.87 1.71
C MET A 103 -17.38 8.84 0.61
N LEU A 104 -17.69 9.17 -0.65
CA LEU A 104 -17.51 8.25 -1.77
C LEU A 104 -16.03 7.91 -2.00
N LEU A 105 -15.18 8.93 -2.06
CA LEU A 105 -13.74 8.73 -2.23
C LEU A 105 -13.12 8.04 -1.00
N GLY A 106 -13.65 8.27 0.21
CA GLY A 106 -13.23 7.56 1.42
C GLY A 106 -13.39 6.04 1.29
N LEU A 107 -14.51 5.56 0.73
CA LEU A 107 -14.70 4.14 0.45
C LEU A 107 -13.67 3.61 -0.57
N LEU A 108 -13.38 4.37 -1.62
CA LEU A 108 -12.38 3.99 -2.63
C LEU A 108 -10.98 3.91 -2.04
N VAL A 109 -10.63 4.80 -1.11
CA VAL A 109 -9.36 4.76 -0.38
C VAL A 109 -9.23 3.49 0.45
N ILE A 110 -10.29 3.10 1.17
CA ILE A 110 -10.31 1.86 1.96
C ILE A 110 -10.08 0.64 1.05
N LEU A 111 -10.81 0.56 -0.06
CA LEU A 111 -10.67 -0.53 -1.02
C LEU A 111 -9.27 -0.55 -1.65
N GLY A 112 -8.76 0.60 -2.08
CA GLY A 112 -7.43 0.72 -2.68
C GLY A 112 -6.31 0.33 -1.72
N ALA A 113 -6.38 0.79 -0.47
CA ALA A 113 -5.43 0.41 0.57
C ALA A 113 -5.50 -1.09 0.89
N GLY A 114 -6.71 -1.66 0.96
CA GLY A 114 -6.93 -3.10 1.12
C GLY A 114 -6.34 -3.93 -0.02
N ILE A 115 -6.56 -3.52 -1.27
CA ILE A 115 -5.96 -4.16 -2.46
C ILE A 115 -4.43 -4.11 -2.36
N LEU A 116 -3.86 -2.96 -2.01
CA LEU A 116 -2.41 -2.79 -1.90
C LEU A 116 -1.82 -3.71 -0.81
N PHE A 117 -2.51 -3.86 0.32
CA PHE A 117 -2.13 -4.80 1.36
C PHE A 117 -2.21 -6.26 0.90
N VAL A 118 -3.30 -6.67 0.25
CA VAL A 118 -3.40 -8.03 -0.30
C VAL A 118 -2.27 -8.32 -1.30
N ARG A 119 -1.89 -7.34 -2.12
CA ARG A 119 -0.74 -7.45 -3.04
C ARG A 119 0.59 -7.59 -2.31
N SER A 120 0.75 -6.97 -1.15
CA SER A 120 1.98 -7.09 -0.35
C SER A 120 2.13 -8.47 0.32
N LEU A 121 1.04 -9.21 0.48
CA LEU A 121 1.06 -10.59 0.97
C LEU A 121 1.48 -11.61 -0.10
N GLN A 122 1.44 -11.25 -1.38
CA GLN A 122 1.86 -12.12 -2.47
C GLN A 122 3.39 -12.28 -2.44
N GLN A 123 3.87 -13.53 -2.47
CA GLN A 123 5.31 -13.78 -2.46
C GLN A 123 5.93 -13.43 -3.83
N PRO A 124 7.13 -12.82 -3.86
CA PRO A 124 7.83 -12.61 -5.11
C PRO A 124 8.22 -13.96 -5.73
N VAL A 125 7.80 -14.20 -6.98
CA VAL A 125 8.38 -15.28 -7.78
C VAL A 125 9.73 -14.76 -8.30
N VAL A 126 10.79 -15.03 -7.55
CA VAL A 126 12.15 -14.79 -8.04
C VAL A 126 12.51 -15.98 -8.93
N VAL A 127 12.49 -15.78 -10.25
CA VAL A 127 13.11 -16.72 -11.18
C VAL A 127 14.61 -16.54 -11.04
N THR A 128 15.26 -17.36 -10.22
CA THR A 128 16.70 -17.57 -10.36
C THR A 128 16.89 -18.26 -11.71
N ALA A 129 17.67 -17.65 -12.60
CA ALA A 129 18.15 -18.33 -13.79
C ALA A 129 19.01 -19.52 -13.34
N ALA A 130 18.39 -20.67 -13.10
CA ALA A 130 19.10 -21.92 -12.93
C ALA A 130 19.54 -22.37 -14.33
N GLY A 131 20.80 -22.11 -14.65
CA GLY A 131 21.51 -22.82 -15.73
C GLY A 131 21.94 -21.97 -16.93
N GLN A 132 22.78 -20.95 -16.72
CA GLN A 132 23.56 -20.38 -17.83
C GLN A 132 25.08 -20.54 -17.70
N ASP A 133 25.60 -21.20 -16.65
CA ASP A 133 27.05 -21.45 -16.48
C ASP A 133 27.38 -22.93 -16.14
N ALA A 134 26.72 -23.89 -16.77
CA ALA A 134 27.13 -25.30 -16.70
C ALA A 134 27.20 -25.90 -18.11
N GLY A 135 28.40 -25.82 -18.71
CA GLY A 135 28.77 -26.39 -20.02
C GLY A 135 29.32 -25.28 -20.92
N ASP A 136 30.63 -25.07 -21.03
CA ASP A 136 31.57 -26.04 -21.59
C ASP A 136 33.04 -25.66 -21.22
N PRO A 137 33.81 -26.51 -20.50
CA PRO A 137 35.26 -26.35 -20.36
C PRO A 137 36.09 -26.92 -21.52
N ASP A 138 35.48 -27.49 -22.58
CA ASP A 138 36.15 -28.22 -23.65
C ASP A 138 35.84 -27.71 -25.08
N ALA A 139 35.61 -26.40 -25.26
CA ALA A 139 35.68 -25.79 -26.59
C ALA A 139 37.15 -25.53 -26.99
N ARG A 140 37.83 -26.61 -27.40
CA ARG A 140 39.08 -26.55 -28.20
C ARG A 140 38.77 -26.37 -29.68
#